data_AF-A0A0B9A700-F1
#
_entry.id   AF-A0A0B9A700-F1
#
_cell.length_a   1.000
_cell.length_b   1.000
_cell.length_c   1.000
_cell.angle_alpha   90.00
_cell.angle_beta   90.00
_cell.angle_gamma   90.00
#
_symmetry.space_group_name_H-M   'P 1'
#
loop_
_entity.id
_entity.type
_entity.pdbx_description
1 polymer ?
#
loop_
_entity_poly.entity_id
_entity_poly.type
_entity_poly.pdbx_seq_one_letter_code
_entity_poly.pdbx_strand_id
1 'polypeptide(L)'
;MHSNSHLGTSLMAMAHLAGTTPNLTYACDTHYPWVEDDDEVLVGGKIAFQEGCIIVGDAPGLGVALDQERLRRAHQAFLDTTILSRDDTAQMRRYAMCSSIRTCRSGDSRNLARAGISG
;
A
#
# COMPACT_ATOMS: atom_id res chain seq x y z
N MET A 1 -12.05 3.47 -6.87
CA MET A 1 -11.35 2.19 -6.63
C MET A 1 -10.46 2.41 -5.41
N HIS A 2 -10.56 1.54 -4.41
CA HIS A 2 -9.73 1.63 -3.20
C HIS A 2 -8.45 0.80 -3.36
N SER A 3 -7.40 1.12 -2.61
CA SER A 3 -6.15 0.36 -2.58
C SER A 3 -5.58 0.23 -1.16
N ASN A 4 -4.72 -0.77 -0.98
CA ASN A 4 -3.79 -0.90 0.15
C ASN A 4 -2.35 -0.78 -0.39
N SER A 5 -1.33 -0.89 0.46
CA SER A 5 0.05 -1.14 0.00
C SER A 5 0.08 -2.34 -0.95
N HIS A 6 0.60 -2.12 -2.17
CA HIS A 6 0.59 -3.11 -3.26
C HIS A 6 1.80 -2.90 -4.17
N LEU A 7 2.19 -3.94 -4.92
CA LEU A 7 3.27 -3.90 -5.91
C LEU A 7 2.72 -3.68 -7.34
N GLY A 8 3.61 -3.69 -8.33
CA GLY A 8 3.27 -3.36 -9.71
C GLY A 8 2.30 -4.34 -10.38
N THR A 9 2.27 -5.60 -9.94
CA THR A 9 1.31 -6.59 -10.42
C THR A 9 -0.14 -6.17 -10.14
N SER A 10 -0.44 -5.76 -8.90
CA SER A 10 -1.75 -5.23 -8.53
C SER A 10 -2.05 -3.91 -9.23
N LEU A 11 -1.06 -3.02 -9.36
CA LEU A 11 -1.23 -1.74 -10.05
C LEU A 11 -1.69 -1.94 -11.50
N MET A 12 -1.06 -2.85 -12.25
CA MET A 12 -1.46 -3.12 -13.63
C MET A 12 -2.82 -3.80 -13.72
N ALA A 13 -3.14 -4.72 -12.81
CA ALA A 13 -4.48 -5.31 -12.75
C ALA A 13 -5.56 -4.24 -12.50
N MET A 14 -5.29 -3.30 -11.58
CA MET A 14 -6.14 -2.15 -11.31
C MET A 14 -6.28 -1.24 -12.54
N ALA A 15 -5.18 -0.94 -13.24
CA ALA A 15 -5.19 -0.09 -14.44
C ALA A 15 -6.01 -0.72 -15.58
N HIS A 16 -5.82 -2.02 -15.84
CA HIS A 16 -6.62 -2.77 -16.82
C HIS A 16 -8.11 -2.73 -16.47
N LEU A 17 -8.47 -3.03 -15.22
CA LEU A 17 -9.87 -2.99 -14.76
C LEU A 17 -10.48 -1.58 -14.92
N ALA A 18 -9.74 -0.55 -14.53
CA ALA A 18 -10.18 0.84 -14.66
C ALA A 18 -10.39 1.23 -16.13
N GLY A 19 -9.45 0.87 -17.01
CA GLY A 19 -9.55 1.14 -18.45
C GLY A 19 -10.75 0.46 -19.12
N THR A 20 -11.23 -0.66 -18.59
CA THR A 20 -12.39 -1.39 -19.12
C THR A 20 -13.71 -1.14 -18.39
N THR A 21 -13.77 -0.18 -17.45
CA THR A 21 -14.97 0.10 -16.65
C THR A 21 -15.50 1.51 -16.94
N PRO A 22 -16.47 1.68 -17.87
CA PRO A 22 -16.89 3.00 -18.35
C PRO A 22 -17.48 3.93 -17.27
N ASN A 23 -18.04 3.37 -16.21
CA ASN A 23 -18.63 4.10 -15.10
C ASN A 23 -17.65 4.37 -13.94
N LEU A 24 -16.39 3.94 -14.03
CA LEU A 24 -15.35 4.25 -13.05
C LEU A 24 -14.66 5.58 -13.42
N THR A 25 -15.34 6.69 -13.16
CA THR A 25 -14.94 8.01 -13.66
C THR A 25 -14.07 8.84 -12.69
N TYR A 26 -14.01 8.46 -11.42
CA TYR A 26 -13.13 9.10 -10.44
C TYR A 26 -11.72 8.50 -10.46
N ALA A 27 -10.72 9.31 -10.08
CA ALA A 27 -9.35 8.84 -9.89
C ALA A 27 -9.29 7.63 -8.94
N CYS A 28 -8.41 6.68 -9.24
CA CYS A 28 -8.21 5.50 -8.41
C CYS A 28 -7.18 5.78 -7.31
N ASP A 29 -7.45 5.32 -6.09
CA ASP A 29 -6.48 5.39 -5.02
C ASP A 29 -5.30 4.48 -5.35
N THR A 30 -4.08 4.90 -5.02
CA THR A 30 -2.90 4.04 -5.09
C THR A 30 -1.92 4.36 -3.96
N HIS A 31 -1.29 3.31 -3.43
CA HIS A 31 -0.19 3.43 -2.47
C HIS A 31 1.18 3.26 -3.15
N TYR A 32 1.22 3.16 -4.47
CA TYR A 32 2.43 2.87 -5.23
C TYR A 32 3.58 3.91 -5.07
N PRO A 33 3.30 5.21 -4.83
CA PRO A 33 4.37 6.16 -4.49
C PRO A 33 5.18 5.77 -3.25
N TRP A 34 4.58 5.01 -2.32
CA TRP A 34 5.21 4.55 -1.08
C TRP A 34 6.00 3.24 -1.21
N VAL A 35 6.02 2.63 -2.40
CA VAL A 35 6.85 1.45 -2.69
C VAL A 35 8.25 1.91 -3.06
N GLU A 36 9.28 1.36 -2.43
CA GLU A 36 10.66 1.63 -2.82
C GLU A 36 11.05 0.84 -4.08
N ASP A 37 11.94 1.38 -4.91
CA ASP A 37 12.38 0.73 -6.16
C ASP A 37 12.98 -0.68 -5.95
N ASP A 38 13.65 -0.87 -4.80
CA ASP A 38 14.29 -2.13 -4.45
C ASP A 38 13.30 -3.22 -4.03
N ASP A 39 12.09 -2.84 -3.61
CA ASP A 39 11.01 -3.72 -3.17
C ASP A 39 10.11 -4.19 -4.32
N GLU A 40 10.23 -3.57 -5.49
CA GLU A 40 9.47 -3.98 -6.68
C GLU A 40 9.97 -5.32 -7.23
N VAL A 41 9.03 -6.11 -7.76
CA VAL A 41 9.24 -7.49 -8.27
C VAL A 41 9.08 -7.62 -9.79
N LEU A 42 8.87 -6.51 -10.49
CA LEU A 42 8.73 -6.48 -11.94
C LEU A 42 10.07 -6.29 -12.65
N VAL A 43 10.16 -6.85 -13.86
CA VAL A 43 11.25 -6.54 -14.80
C VAL A 43 11.19 -5.05 -15.17
N GLY A 44 12.33 -4.37 -15.12
CA GLY A 44 12.42 -2.93 -15.40
C GLY A 44 12.12 -2.03 -14.20
N GLY A 45 11.75 -2.60 -13.04
CA GLY A 45 11.50 -1.85 -11.82
C GLY A 45 10.11 -1.24 -11.76
N LYS A 46 10.00 -0.07 -11.12
CA LYS A 46 8.71 0.59 -10.89
C LYS A 46 8.05 1.07 -12.18
N ILE A 47 6.73 1.01 -12.21
CA ILE A 47 5.91 1.53 -13.30
C ILE A 47 5.87 3.06 -13.21
N ALA A 48 6.18 3.73 -14.32
CA ALA A 48 6.15 5.18 -14.41
C ALA A 48 4.72 5.71 -14.53
N PHE A 49 4.45 6.81 -13.81
CA PHE A 49 3.25 7.61 -14.00
C PHE A 49 3.50 8.70 -15.04
N GLN A 50 2.50 8.96 -15.88
CA GLN A 50 2.49 10.05 -16.85
C GLN A 50 1.28 10.93 -16.58
N GLU A 51 1.51 12.19 -16.18
CA GLU A 51 0.44 13.16 -15.86
C GLU A 51 -0.58 12.63 -14.82
N GLY A 52 -0.12 11.83 -13.87
CA GLY A 52 -0.98 11.20 -12.84
C GLY A 52 -1.70 9.93 -13.31
N CYS A 53 -1.42 9.44 -14.52
CA CYS A 53 -2.03 8.25 -15.10
C CYS A 53 -1.03 7.10 -15.27
N ILE A 54 -1.58 5.88 -15.28
CA ILE A 54 -0.87 4.68 -15.76
C ILE A 54 -1.28 4.43 -17.20
N ILE A 55 -0.29 4.22 -18.06
CA ILE A 55 -0.53 3.91 -19.46
C ILE A 55 -0.59 2.40 -19.63
N VAL A 56 -1.76 1.91 -20.05
CA VAL A 56 -1.93 0.51 -20.45
C VAL A 56 -1.50 0.37 -21.91
N GLY A 57 -0.44 -0.39 -22.16
CA GLY A 57 0.07 -0.66 -23.51
C GLY A 57 -0.61 -1.85 -24.19
N ASP A 58 -0.17 -2.16 -25.42
CA ASP A 58 -0.76 -3.22 -26.27
C ASP A 58 -0.21 -4.63 -26.00
N ALA A 59 0.71 -4.78 -25.04
CA ALA A 59 1.28 -6.07 -24.70
C ALA A 59 0.21 -7.01 -24.11
N PRO A 60 0.24 -8.32 -24.44
CA PRO A 60 -0.77 -9.27 -23.95
C PRO A 60 -0.71 -9.46 -22.43
N GLY A 61 -1.83 -9.91 -21.86
CA GLY A 61 -1.97 -10.12 -20.43
C GLY A 61 -1.91 -8.81 -19.65
N LEU A 62 -1.22 -8.80 -18.51
CA LEU A 62 -1.07 -7.58 -17.69
C LEU A 62 -0.06 -6.58 -18.27
N GLY A 63 0.70 -6.94 -19.32
CA GLY A 63 1.73 -6.08 -19.89
C GLY A 63 3.00 -5.92 -19.03
N VAL A 64 3.19 -6.79 -18.04
CA VAL A 64 4.36 -6.82 -17.16
C VAL A 64 4.88 -8.24 -16.99
N ALA A 65 6.17 -8.37 -16.67
CA ALA A 65 6.84 -9.62 -16.37
C ALA A 65 7.46 -9.57 -14.97
N LEU A 66 7.51 -10.74 -14.30
CA LEU A 66 8.16 -10.88 -13.00
C LEU A 66 9.67 -11.01 -13.17
N ASP A 67 10.41 -10.23 -12.39
CA ASP A 67 11.83 -10.46 -12.15
C ASP A 67 11.96 -11.51 -11.05
N GLN A 68 12.39 -12.71 -11.44
CA GLN A 68 12.46 -13.87 -10.55
C GLN A 68 13.44 -13.67 -9.40
N GLU A 69 14.51 -12.90 -9.60
CA GLU A 69 15.49 -12.65 -8.56
C GLU A 69 14.96 -11.63 -7.56
N ARG A 70 14.30 -10.57 -8.04
CA ARG A 70 13.60 -9.61 -7.16
C ARG A 70 12.50 -10.29 -6.35
N LEU A 71 11.70 -11.15 -7.00
CA LEU A 71 10.68 -11.93 -6.33
C LEU A 71 11.26 -12.85 -5.26
N ARG A 72 12.38 -13.53 -5.55
CA ARG A 72 13.09 -14.37 -4.59
C ARG A 72 13.59 -13.56 -3.39
N ARG A 73 14.13 -12.36 -3.60
CA ARG A 73 14.53 -11.46 -2.50
C ARG A 73 13.33 -11.04 -1.64
N ALA A 74 12.22 -10.65 -2.26
CA ALA A 74 10.99 -10.30 -1.54
C ALA A 74 10.46 -11.49 -0.73
N HIS A 75 10.51 -12.70 -1.30
CA HIS A 75 10.14 -13.92 -0.59
C HIS A 75 11.08 -14.22 0.58
N GLN A 76 12.39 -14.05 0.42
CA GLN A 76 13.34 -14.21 1.52
C GLN A 76 13.08 -13.21 2.65
N ALA A 77 12.80 -11.95 2.32
CA ALA A 77 12.42 -10.94 3.32
C ALA A 77 11.14 -11.32 4.08
N PHE A 78 10.18 -11.96 3.39
CA PHE A 78 9.00 -12.53 4.04
C PHE A 78 9.34 -13.71 4.97
N LEU A 79 10.29 -14.57 4.62
CA LEU A 79 10.71 -15.67 5.49
C LEU A 79 11.49 -15.19 6.71
N ASP A 80 12.28 -14.12 6.56
CA ASP A 80 13.13 -13.57 7.62
C ASP A 80 12.37 -12.66 8.59
N THR A 81 11.17 -12.21 8.22
CA THR A 81 10.37 -11.31 9.06
C THR A 81 9.58 -12.05 10.15
N THR A 82 9.37 -11.38 11.28
CA THR A 82 8.46 -11.86 12.34
C THR A 82 7.01 -11.38 12.14
N ILE A 83 6.75 -10.56 11.11
CA ILE A 83 5.45 -9.95 10.85
C ILE A 83 4.67 -10.82 9.85
N LEU A 84 3.80 -11.69 10.37
CA LEU A 84 3.01 -12.62 9.53
C LEU A 84 1.60 -12.12 9.20
N SER A 85 1.17 -11.05 9.85
CA SER A 85 -0.12 -10.41 9.62
C SER A 85 -0.01 -8.90 9.86
N ARG A 86 -0.79 -8.13 9.11
CA ARG A 86 -0.89 -6.68 9.33
C ARG A 86 -1.58 -6.39 10.67
N ASP A 87 -0.88 -5.71 11.58
CA ASP A 87 -1.44 -5.18 12.83
C ASP A 87 -0.81 -3.83 13.19
N ASP A 88 -1.31 -2.78 12.52
CA ASP A 88 -0.89 -1.39 12.73
C ASP A 88 -1.17 -0.95 14.18
N THR A 89 -2.19 -1.50 14.83
CA THR A 89 -2.56 -1.15 16.22
C THR A 89 -1.52 -1.66 17.20
N ALA A 90 -1.08 -2.91 17.05
CA ALA A 90 -0.01 -3.47 17.85
C ALA A 90 1.29 -2.71 17.64
N GLN A 91 1.64 -2.34 16.40
CA GLN A 91 2.83 -1.53 16.14
C GLN A 91 2.74 -0.16 16.85
N MET A 92 1.60 0.53 16.76
CA MET A 92 1.40 1.82 17.45
C MET A 92 1.51 1.70 18.97
N ARG A 93 0.97 0.63 19.58
CA ARG A 93 1.05 0.40 21.04
C ARG A 93 2.47 0.23 21.58
N ARG A 94 3.45 -0.10 20.73
CA ARG A 94 4.86 -0.18 21.16
C ARG A 94 5.45 1.20 21.48
N TYR A 95 4.89 2.25 20.89
CA TYR A 95 5.39 3.62 20.99
C TYR A 95 4.44 4.57 21.72
N ALA A 96 3.13 4.33 21.62
CA ALA A 96 2.13 5.13 22.30
C ALA A 96 1.83 4.59 23.70
N MET A 97 1.82 5.46 24.71
CA MET A 97 1.34 5.12 26.08
C MET A 97 -0.14 4.72 26.11
N CYS A 98 -0.91 5.05 25.07
CA CYS A 98 -2.34 4.75 25.02
C CYS A 98 -2.60 3.36 24.42
N SER A 99 -3.26 2.50 25.18
CA SER A 99 -3.47 1.08 24.85
C SER A 99 -4.58 0.80 23.83
N SER A 100 -5.28 1.82 23.32
CA SER A 100 -6.45 1.65 22.47
C SER A 100 -6.59 2.72 21.38
N ILE A 101 -6.75 2.27 20.12
CA ILE A 101 -7.04 3.14 18.97
C ILE A 101 -8.36 3.91 19.14
N ARG A 102 -9.32 3.36 19.89
CA ARG A 102 -10.62 4.03 20.14
C ARG A 102 -10.47 5.27 21.01
N THR A 103 -9.52 5.26 21.95
CA THR A 103 -9.29 6.37 22.88
C THR A 103 -8.34 7.44 22.32
N CYS A 104 -7.62 7.14 21.24
CA CYS A 104 -6.72 8.06 20.53
C CYS A 104 -7.39 8.86 19.39
N ARG A 105 -8.73 8.88 19.27
CA ARG A 105 -9.37 9.76 18.28
C ARG A 105 -9.05 11.21 18.61
N SER A 106 -8.34 11.89 17.71
CA SER A 106 -8.13 13.34 17.72
C SER A 106 -9.50 14.03 17.61
N GLY A 107 -10.10 14.36 18.75
CA GLY A 107 -11.39 15.07 18.82
C GLY A 107 -12.33 14.68 19.97
N ASP A 108 -12.08 13.61 20.74
CA ASP A 108 -12.93 13.31 21.91
C ASP A 108 -12.33 13.96 23.17
N SER A 109 -12.78 15.16 23.49
CA SER A 109 -12.36 15.94 24.68
C SER A 109 -12.53 15.18 26.00
N ARG A 110 -13.33 14.11 26.02
CA ARG A 110 -13.51 13.23 27.19
C ARG A 110 -12.33 12.28 27.44
N ASN A 111 -11.47 12.01 26.44
CA ASN A 111 -10.31 11.12 26.59
C ASN A 111 -9.03 11.83 27.05
N LEU A 112 -8.89 13.14 26.80
CA LEU A 112 -7.72 13.92 27.25
C LEU A 112 -7.64 13.98 28.79
N ALA A 113 -8.78 14.13 29.47
CA ALA A 113 -8.86 14.12 30.92
C ALA A 113 -8.49 12.76 31.56
N ARG A 114 -8.73 11.64 30.86
CA ARG A 114 -8.36 10.29 31.33
C ARG A 114 -6.88 9.96 31.09
N ALA A 115 -6.23 10.63 30.14
CA ALA A 115 -4.82 10.44 29.84
C ALA A 115 -3.88 11.28 30.72
N GLY A 116 -4.42 12.09 31.65
CA GLY A 116 -3.61 12.94 32.55
C GLY A 116 -2.88 14.07 31.85
N ILE A 117 -3.22 14.37 30.60
CA ILE A 117 -2.63 15.47 29.83
C ILE A 117 -3.49 16.70 30.10
N SER A 118 -3.05 17.53 31.04
CA SER A 118 -3.60 18.87 31.26
C SER A 118 -3.27 19.75 30.06
N GLY A 119 -4.27 20.47 29.54
CA GLY A 119 -4.09 21.49 28.51
C GLY A 119 -3.34 22.72 28.99
#